data_AF-A0A1I0BVM7-F1
#
_entry.id   AF-A0A1I0BVM7-F1
#
_cell.length_a   1.000
_cell.length_b   1.000
_cell.length_c   1.000
_cell.angle_alpha   90.00
_cell.angle_beta   90.00
_cell.angle_gamma   90.00
#
_symmetry.space_group_name_H-M   'P 1'
#
loop_
_entity.id
_entity.type
_entity.pdbx_description
1 polymer ?
#
loop_
_entity_poly.entity_id
_entity_poly.type
_entity_poly.pdbx_seq_one_letter_code
_entity_poly.pdbx_strand_id
1 'polypeptide(L)'
;MHNGVLGEKMAKTEPKMEFWGLEVPTEYPITEHVTYSEKGKELTAENREAWIEFSRGIKATAYRFIAFKELILQMETKWAALELYPDHRYLFEQERDLLSLFVFGVSAIESTYYSLYVLATQANPTALEFGDIKGRKWGSDPRQIKKQIKSALGNVSIIAAIRSIERSANWRDWNQYRNQMFHSVASPRTHRLNVSSNPPKPNILDYGPTWCTPALLKNSWQFQEYLPWLSSKIARLMAEGSKIEKNA
;
A
#
# COMPACT_ATOMS: atom_id res chain seq x y z
N MET A 1 -16.45 -51.12 -12.39
CA MET A 1 -16.20 -50.02 -13.33
C MET A 1 -17.13 -48.86 -12.97
N HIS A 2 -16.62 -47.87 -12.24
CA HIS A 2 -17.33 -46.61 -12.00
C HIS A 2 -16.35 -45.47 -12.18
N ASN A 3 -16.60 -44.70 -13.24
CA ASN A 3 -15.86 -43.50 -13.62
C ASN A 3 -16.24 -42.36 -12.66
N GLY A 4 -15.27 -41.85 -11.91
CA GLY A 4 -15.38 -40.60 -11.17
C GLY A 4 -14.66 -39.50 -11.92
N VAL A 5 -15.39 -38.77 -12.77
CA VAL A 5 -14.89 -37.56 -13.44
C VAL A 5 -14.80 -36.45 -12.39
N LEU A 6 -13.58 -36.13 -11.98
CA LEU A 6 -13.28 -34.92 -11.20
C LEU A 6 -13.50 -33.71 -12.10
N GLY A 7 -14.59 -32.99 -11.87
CA GLY A 7 -14.85 -31.72 -12.53
C GLY A 7 -13.80 -30.69 -12.13
N GLU A 8 -12.88 -30.39 -13.06
CA GLU A 8 -12.10 -29.17 -13.04
C GLU A 8 -13.06 -27.98 -13.05
N LYS A 9 -13.22 -27.34 -11.89
CA LYS A 9 -13.77 -25.99 -11.84
C LYS A 9 -12.76 -25.09 -12.52
N MET A 10 -12.95 -24.83 -13.81
CA MET A 10 -12.26 -23.75 -14.52
C MET A 10 -12.53 -22.46 -13.74
N ALA A 11 -11.51 -21.97 -13.04
CA ALA A 11 -11.52 -20.65 -12.44
C ALA A 11 -11.78 -19.67 -13.58
N LYS A 12 -12.89 -18.94 -13.52
CA LYS A 12 -13.16 -17.84 -14.46
C LYS A 12 -11.98 -16.88 -14.34
N THR A 13 -11.20 -16.77 -15.41
CA THR A 13 -10.13 -15.77 -15.51
C THR A 13 -10.79 -14.40 -15.44
N GLU A 14 -10.57 -13.70 -14.34
CA GLU A 14 -11.00 -12.31 -14.20
C GLU A 14 -10.39 -11.48 -15.34
N PRO A 15 -11.13 -10.51 -15.90
CA PRO A 15 -10.61 -9.65 -16.95
C PRO A 15 -9.34 -8.94 -16.46
N LYS A 16 -8.22 -9.21 -17.15
CA LYS A 16 -6.94 -8.57 -16.87
C LYS A 16 -6.96 -7.15 -17.41
N MET A 17 -6.79 -6.16 -16.54
CA MET A 17 -6.57 -4.78 -16.96
C MET A 17 -5.08 -4.53 -17.10
N GLU A 18 -4.64 -4.06 -18.27
CA GLU A 18 -3.25 -3.69 -18.52
C GLU A 18 -3.06 -2.17 -18.42
N PHE A 19 -2.04 -1.75 -17.67
CA PHE A 19 -1.60 -0.37 -17.60
C PHE A 19 -0.08 -0.32 -17.79
N TRP A 20 0.38 0.45 -18.79
CA TRP A 20 1.81 0.51 -19.17
C TRP A 20 2.46 -0.85 -19.47
N GLY A 21 1.70 -1.80 -20.02
CA GLY A 21 2.18 -3.16 -20.29
C GLY A 21 2.37 -4.03 -19.05
N LEU A 22 1.82 -3.62 -17.91
CA LEU A 22 1.77 -4.42 -16.69
C LEU A 22 0.32 -4.80 -16.39
N GLU A 23 0.12 -6.05 -15.96
CA GLU A 23 -1.15 -6.49 -15.41
C GLU A 23 -1.39 -5.79 -14.07
N VAL A 24 -2.50 -5.06 -13.97
CA VAL A 24 -2.88 -4.35 -12.76
C VAL A 24 -3.98 -5.13 -12.03
N PRO A 25 -3.83 -5.38 -10.71
CA PRO A 25 -4.87 -6.02 -9.92
C PRO A 25 -6.22 -5.29 -10.05
N THR A 26 -7.31 -6.05 -10.09
CA THR A 26 -8.68 -5.49 -10.20
C THR A 26 -9.04 -4.58 -9.03
N GLU A 27 -8.37 -4.75 -7.88
CA GLU A 27 -8.55 -3.91 -6.71
C GLU A 27 -7.84 -2.55 -6.80
N TYR A 28 -6.96 -2.33 -7.79
CA TYR A 28 -6.34 -1.02 -7.98
C TYR A 28 -7.39 0.00 -8.45
N PRO A 29 -7.45 1.21 -7.88
CA PRO A 29 -8.47 2.21 -8.22
C PRO A 29 -8.18 2.90 -9.56
N ILE A 30 -8.40 2.15 -10.65
CA ILE A 30 -8.03 2.58 -12.01
C ILE A 30 -8.85 3.77 -12.47
N THR A 31 -10.13 3.84 -12.11
CA THR A 31 -11.01 4.96 -12.47
C THR A 31 -10.47 6.25 -11.87
N GLU A 32 -10.19 6.25 -10.56
CA GLU A 32 -9.60 7.39 -9.87
C GLU A 32 -8.21 7.72 -10.39
N HIS A 33 -7.40 6.71 -10.73
CA HIS A 33 -6.08 6.91 -11.33
C HIS A 33 -6.17 7.68 -12.65
N VAL A 34 -7.07 7.29 -13.54
CA VAL A 34 -7.24 7.93 -14.85
C VAL A 34 -7.71 9.37 -14.67
N THR A 35 -8.75 9.61 -13.87
CA THR A 35 -9.23 10.96 -13.58
C THR A 35 -8.14 11.85 -12.97
N TYR A 36 -7.37 11.30 -12.03
CA TYR A 36 -6.28 12.00 -11.37
C TYR A 36 -5.11 12.28 -12.32
N SER A 37 -4.83 11.37 -13.25
CA SER A 37 -3.83 11.57 -14.30
C SER A 37 -4.20 12.70 -15.25
N GLU A 38 -5.47 12.80 -15.66
CA GLU A 38 -5.94 13.89 -16.51
C GLU A 38 -5.85 15.25 -15.78
N LYS A 39 -6.26 15.32 -14.51
CA LYS A 39 -6.07 16.54 -13.71
C LYS A 39 -4.59 16.89 -13.57
N GLY A 40 -3.72 15.89 -13.44
CA GLY A 40 -2.28 16.12 -13.42
C GLY A 40 -1.72 16.69 -14.72
N LYS A 41 -2.16 16.18 -15.89
CA LYS A 41 -1.80 16.76 -17.20
C LYS A 41 -2.25 18.21 -17.31
N GLU A 42 -3.48 18.50 -16.89
CA GLU A 42 -4.05 19.86 -16.90
C GLU A 42 -3.21 20.83 -16.05
N LEU A 43 -2.97 20.50 -14.78
CA LEU A 43 -2.28 21.39 -13.84
C LEU A 43 -0.79 21.55 -14.17
N THR A 44 -0.15 20.54 -14.78
CA THR A 44 1.27 20.54 -15.11
C THR A 44 1.57 20.92 -16.57
N ALA A 45 0.56 21.31 -17.36
CA ALA A 45 0.69 21.55 -18.80
C ALA A 45 1.80 22.55 -19.18
N GLU A 46 2.04 23.55 -18.33
CA GLU A 46 3.03 24.61 -18.55
C GLU A 46 4.41 24.27 -17.95
N ASN A 47 4.53 23.16 -17.22
CA ASN A 47 5.74 22.77 -16.50
C ASN A 47 6.07 21.29 -16.71
N ARG A 48 6.94 21.04 -17.71
CA ARG A 48 7.37 19.69 -18.09
C ARG A 48 8.05 18.93 -16.93
N GLU A 49 8.83 19.59 -16.08
CA GLU A 49 9.49 18.94 -14.94
C GLU A 49 8.46 18.46 -13.92
N ALA A 50 7.46 19.32 -13.61
CA ALA A 50 6.35 18.94 -12.74
C ALA A 50 5.54 17.78 -13.30
N TRP A 51 5.27 17.76 -14.61
CA TRP A 51 4.61 16.61 -15.25
C TRP A 51 5.41 15.31 -15.07
N ILE A 52 6.73 15.35 -15.27
CA ILE A 52 7.60 14.18 -15.11
C ILE A 52 7.55 13.67 -13.66
N GLU A 53 7.67 14.55 -12.68
CA GLU A 53 7.65 14.19 -11.26
C GLU A 53 6.27 13.67 -10.80
N PHE A 54 5.19 14.31 -11.25
CA PHE A 54 3.83 13.82 -11.04
C PHE A 54 3.64 12.42 -11.63
N SER A 55 4.01 12.24 -12.91
CA SER A 55 3.90 10.96 -13.62
C SER A 55 4.72 9.86 -12.96
N ARG A 56 5.91 10.18 -12.44
CA ARG A 56 6.73 9.26 -11.65
C ARG A 56 6.02 8.88 -10.34
N GLY A 57 5.50 9.84 -9.60
CA GLY A 57 4.78 9.58 -8.33
C GLY A 57 3.58 8.66 -8.52
N ILE A 58 2.76 8.92 -9.55
CA ILE A 58 1.56 8.11 -9.82
C ILE A 58 1.92 6.71 -10.36
N LYS A 59 2.91 6.58 -11.24
CA LYS A 59 3.45 5.27 -11.69
C LYS A 59 3.96 4.45 -10.53
N ALA A 60 4.75 5.10 -9.68
CA ALA A 60 5.36 4.44 -8.56
C ALA A 60 4.32 4.05 -7.48
N THR A 61 3.17 4.73 -7.43
CA THR A 61 2.01 4.27 -6.64
C THR A 61 1.48 2.94 -7.17
N ALA A 62 1.24 2.84 -8.48
CA ALA A 62 0.73 1.61 -9.11
C ALA A 62 1.72 0.45 -8.95
N TYR A 63 3.00 0.65 -9.27
CA TYR A 63 4.03 -0.39 -9.19
C TYR A 63 4.13 -0.99 -7.78
N ARG A 64 4.06 -0.13 -6.76
CA ARG A 64 4.12 -0.59 -5.36
C ARG A 64 2.84 -1.28 -4.93
N PHE A 65 1.68 -0.88 -5.45
CA PHE A 65 0.42 -1.59 -5.21
C PHE A 65 0.44 -3.01 -5.82
N ILE A 66 0.96 -3.13 -7.05
CA ILE A 66 1.13 -4.43 -7.73
C ILE A 66 2.06 -5.32 -6.90
N ALA A 67 3.25 -4.83 -6.56
CA ALA A 67 4.21 -5.57 -5.72
C ALA A 67 3.62 -5.97 -4.35
N PHE A 68 2.82 -5.09 -3.74
CA PHE A 68 2.11 -5.38 -2.50
C PHE A 68 1.14 -6.56 -2.64
N LYS A 69 0.32 -6.57 -3.71
CA LYS A 69 -0.61 -7.67 -4.00
C LYS A 69 0.13 -8.98 -4.26
N GLU A 70 1.18 -8.94 -5.08
CA GLU A 70 1.99 -10.13 -5.39
C GLU A 70 2.60 -10.74 -4.12
N LEU A 71 3.08 -9.91 -3.21
CA LEU A 71 3.62 -10.36 -1.92
C LEU A 71 2.56 -10.98 -1.01
N ILE A 72 1.33 -10.44 -0.98
CA ILE A 72 0.22 -11.08 -0.26
C ILE A 72 0.00 -12.50 -0.80
N LEU A 73 -0.15 -12.66 -2.12
CA LEU A 73 -0.40 -13.96 -2.74
C LEU A 73 0.76 -14.94 -2.51
N GLN A 74 2.00 -14.46 -2.62
CA GLN A 74 3.19 -15.26 -2.34
C GLN A 74 3.22 -15.73 -0.88
N MET A 75 2.93 -14.82 0.07
CA MET A 75 2.90 -15.16 1.49
C MET A 75 1.79 -16.16 1.81
N GLU A 76 0.57 -15.95 1.30
CA GLU A 76 -0.55 -16.88 1.46
C GLU A 76 -0.19 -18.30 0.95
N THR A 77 0.46 -18.38 -0.22
CA THR A 77 0.93 -19.64 -0.80
C THR A 77 1.99 -20.31 0.08
N LYS A 78 3.04 -19.57 0.47
CA LYS A 78 4.11 -20.07 1.36
C LYS A 78 3.59 -20.46 2.74
N TRP A 79 2.52 -19.83 3.19
CA TRP A 79 1.89 -20.12 4.47
C TRP A 79 1.00 -21.36 4.41
N ALA A 80 0.32 -21.60 3.30
CA ALA A 80 -0.42 -22.83 3.08
C ALA A 80 0.50 -24.06 3.06
N ALA A 81 1.67 -23.94 2.45
CA ALA A 81 2.63 -25.03 2.23
C ALA A 81 3.52 -25.42 3.43
N LEU A 82 3.21 -24.99 4.66
CA LEU A 82 4.15 -25.11 5.78
C LEU A 82 4.44 -26.55 6.23
N GLU A 83 5.74 -26.86 6.30
CA GLU A 83 6.32 -27.96 7.06
C GLU A 83 6.51 -27.59 8.55
N LEU A 84 6.62 -28.62 9.41
CA LEU A 84 6.67 -28.49 10.87
C LEU A 84 7.93 -27.77 11.40
N TYR A 85 9.00 -27.65 10.61
CA TYR A 85 10.28 -27.07 11.01
C TYR A 85 10.90 -26.26 9.86
N PRO A 86 10.73 -24.92 9.82
CA PRO A 86 11.34 -24.11 8.78
C PRO A 86 12.87 -24.04 8.96
N ASP A 87 13.62 -24.26 7.89
CA ASP A 87 15.06 -24.03 7.89
C ASP A 87 15.40 -22.52 7.92
N HIS A 88 16.68 -22.19 8.08
CA HIS A 88 17.13 -20.79 8.10
C HIS A 88 16.84 -20.05 6.79
N ARG A 89 16.82 -20.76 5.65
CA ARG A 89 16.54 -20.17 4.36
C ARG A 89 15.07 -19.72 4.28
N TYR A 90 14.16 -20.56 4.74
CA TYR A 90 12.74 -20.25 4.84
C TYR A 90 12.51 -19.04 5.75
N LEU A 91 13.15 -19.00 6.91
CA LEU A 91 13.03 -17.86 7.84
C LEU A 91 13.52 -16.55 7.21
N PHE A 92 14.64 -16.58 6.49
CA PHE A 92 15.15 -15.42 5.75
C PHE A 92 14.16 -14.94 4.68
N GLU A 93 13.61 -15.85 3.87
CA GLU A 93 12.66 -15.49 2.83
C GLU A 93 11.37 -14.91 3.40
N GLN A 94 10.90 -15.47 4.52
CA GLN A 94 9.72 -14.97 5.21
C GLN A 94 9.94 -13.55 5.74
N GLU A 95 11.10 -13.29 6.35
CA GLU A 95 11.48 -11.97 6.85
C GLU A 95 11.57 -10.94 5.73
N ARG A 96 12.23 -11.31 4.62
CA ARG A 96 12.33 -10.48 3.42
C ARG A 96 10.95 -10.15 2.86
N ASP A 97 10.09 -11.15 2.69
CA ASP A 97 8.76 -10.98 2.11
C ASP A 97 7.89 -10.08 3.00
N LEU A 98 7.98 -10.24 4.32
CA LEU A 98 7.21 -9.43 5.27
C LEU A 98 7.69 -7.97 5.32
N LEU A 99 9.02 -7.73 5.36
CA LEU A 99 9.57 -6.38 5.29
C LEU A 99 9.11 -5.70 3.99
N SER A 100 9.23 -6.43 2.87
CA SER A 100 8.85 -5.94 1.55
C SER A 100 7.37 -5.58 1.51
N LEU A 101 6.49 -6.40 2.09
CA LEU A 101 5.05 -6.16 2.13
C LEU A 101 4.75 -4.80 2.76
N PHE A 102 5.24 -4.54 3.96
CA PHE A 102 4.97 -3.26 4.64
C PHE A 102 5.68 -2.07 3.98
N VAL A 103 6.89 -2.27 3.44
CA VAL A 103 7.58 -1.23 2.67
C VAL A 103 6.75 -0.83 1.45
N PHE A 104 6.31 -1.78 0.63
CA PHE A 104 5.54 -1.47 -0.58
C PHE A 104 4.16 -0.89 -0.25
N GLY A 105 3.48 -1.41 0.77
CA GLY A 105 2.18 -0.90 1.20
C GLY A 105 2.25 0.55 1.68
N VAL A 106 3.24 0.88 2.53
CA VAL A 106 3.45 2.25 3.01
C VAL A 106 3.89 3.17 1.86
N SER A 107 4.85 2.73 1.04
CA SER A 107 5.40 3.57 -0.01
C SER A 107 4.45 3.80 -1.19
N ALA A 108 3.43 2.96 -1.40
CA ALA A 108 2.34 3.25 -2.34
C ALA A 108 1.56 4.52 -1.92
N ILE A 109 1.24 4.64 -0.63
CA ILE A 109 0.58 5.83 -0.07
C ILE A 109 1.51 7.04 -0.12
N GLU A 110 2.76 6.89 0.31
CA GLU A 110 3.75 8.00 0.28
C GLU A 110 3.96 8.54 -1.14
N SER A 111 3.93 7.67 -2.15
CA SER A 111 4.05 8.10 -3.56
C SER A 111 2.80 8.81 -4.07
N THR A 112 1.63 8.41 -3.58
CA THR A 112 0.39 9.14 -3.84
C THR A 112 0.46 10.53 -3.23
N TYR A 113 0.95 10.64 -1.98
CA TYR A 113 1.16 11.95 -1.36
C TYR A 113 2.17 12.82 -2.09
N TYR A 114 3.26 12.23 -2.59
CA TYR A 114 4.23 12.97 -3.40
C TYR A 114 3.60 13.52 -4.67
N SER A 115 2.80 12.72 -5.39
CA SER A 115 2.07 13.23 -6.57
C SER A 115 1.11 14.37 -6.22
N LEU A 116 0.42 14.29 -5.06
CA LEU A 116 -0.47 15.35 -4.57
C LEU A 116 0.29 16.63 -4.24
N TYR A 117 1.48 16.50 -3.64
CA TYR A 117 2.38 17.62 -3.40
C TYR A 117 2.74 18.33 -4.71
N VAL A 118 3.11 17.56 -5.75
CA VAL A 118 3.41 18.13 -7.07
C VAL A 118 2.21 18.90 -7.62
N LEU A 119 0.99 18.35 -7.57
CA LEU A 119 -0.20 19.08 -8.01
C LEU A 119 -0.45 20.35 -7.20
N ALA A 120 -0.29 20.29 -5.87
CA ALA A 120 -0.46 21.46 -5.02
C ALA A 120 0.53 22.58 -5.35
N THR A 121 1.79 22.24 -5.69
CA THR A 121 2.79 23.24 -6.13
C THR A 121 2.43 23.90 -7.46
N GLN A 122 1.76 23.18 -8.37
CA GLN A 122 1.33 23.76 -9.65
C GLN A 122 0.01 24.52 -9.54
N ALA A 123 -0.86 24.11 -8.62
CA ALA A 123 -2.13 24.79 -8.36
C ALA A 123 -1.95 26.11 -7.61
N ASN A 124 -0.92 26.23 -6.77
CA ASN A 124 -0.58 27.47 -6.09
C ASN A 124 0.95 27.65 -5.95
N PRO A 125 1.64 28.05 -7.04
CA PRO A 125 3.09 28.15 -7.07
C PRO A 125 3.65 29.27 -6.20
N THR A 126 2.84 30.28 -5.83
CA THR A 126 3.26 31.36 -4.93
C THR A 126 3.29 30.92 -3.47
N ALA A 127 2.42 29.98 -3.09
CA ALA A 127 2.40 29.40 -1.74
C ALA A 127 3.34 28.20 -1.58
N LEU A 128 3.58 27.44 -2.66
CA LEU A 128 4.45 26.25 -2.68
C LEU A 128 5.33 26.24 -3.91
N GLU A 129 6.62 26.49 -3.71
CA GLU A 129 7.59 26.47 -4.79
C GLU A 129 7.99 25.04 -5.15
N PHE A 130 7.77 24.64 -6.41
CA PHE A 130 8.20 23.34 -6.92
C PHE A 130 9.74 23.18 -6.94
N GLY A 131 10.46 24.29 -7.16
CA GLY A 131 11.92 24.33 -7.23
C GLY A 131 12.62 24.01 -5.90
N ASP A 132 11.95 24.20 -4.76
CA ASP A 132 12.53 23.97 -3.45
C ASP A 132 12.91 22.50 -3.24
N ILE A 133 14.21 22.21 -3.36
CA ILE A 133 14.78 20.87 -3.18
C ILE A 133 14.52 20.35 -1.77
N LYS A 134 14.51 21.21 -0.75
CA LYS A 134 14.18 20.77 0.62
C LYS A 134 12.70 20.39 0.67
N GLY A 135 11.82 21.25 0.19
CA GLY A 135 10.38 20.97 0.03
C GLY A 135 10.11 19.65 -0.68
N ARG A 136 10.77 19.39 -1.82
CA ARG A 136 10.66 18.12 -2.58
C ARG A 136 11.14 16.90 -1.79
N LYS A 137 12.25 16.99 -1.05
CA LYS A 137 12.74 15.90 -0.19
C LYS A 137 11.76 15.53 0.92
N TRP A 138 11.06 16.53 1.49
CA TRP A 138 10.03 16.32 2.51
C TRP A 138 8.66 16.03 1.91
N GLY A 139 8.50 16.14 0.59
CA GLY A 139 7.25 15.91 -0.15
C GLY A 139 6.77 14.46 -0.16
N SER A 140 7.46 13.55 0.53
CA SER A 140 6.97 12.20 0.82
C SER A 140 6.50 12.02 2.27
N ASP A 141 6.78 12.97 3.18
CA ASP A 141 6.29 12.95 4.56
C ASP A 141 4.82 13.43 4.61
N PRO A 142 3.86 12.55 4.97
CA PRO A 142 2.44 12.90 5.06
C PRO A 142 2.16 14.13 5.92
N ARG A 143 2.94 14.33 7.00
CA ARG A 143 2.75 15.43 7.95
C ARG A 143 3.10 16.77 7.33
N GLN A 144 4.19 16.82 6.57
CA GLN A 144 4.64 18.03 5.89
C GLN A 144 3.73 18.36 4.71
N ILE A 145 3.36 17.35 3.92
CA ILE A 145 2.44 17.49 2.79
C ILE A 145 1.09 18.02 3.25
N LYS A 146 0.54 17.49 4.35
CA LYS A 146 -0.71 18.00 4.93
C LYS A 146 -0.60 19.48 5.32
N LYS A 147 0.52 19.89 5.93
CA LYS A 147 0.74 21.30 6.31
C LYS A 147 0.80 22.19 5.08
N GLN A 148 1.58 21.78 4.09
CA GLN A 148 1.79 22.50 2.83
C GLN A 148 0.51 22.60 1.99
N ILE A 149 -0.19 21.49 1.78
CA ILE A 149 -1.48 21.46 1.06
C ILE A 149 -2.51 22.33 1.77
N LYS A 150 -2.59 22.27 3.11
CA LYS A 150 -3.53 23.09 3.86
C LYS A 150 -3.25 24.59 3.68
N SER A 151 -1.98 25.00 3.73
CA SER A 151 -1.62 26.41 3.54
C SER A 151 -1.82 26.88 2.09
N ALA A 152 -1.60 26.00 1.11
CA ALA A 152 -1.66 26.37 -0.30
C ALA A 152 -3.07 26.35 -0.88
N LEU A 153 -3.86 25.33 -0.56
CA LEU A 153 -5.14 25.07 -1.24
C LEU A 153 -6.35 25.29 -0.35
N GLY A 154 -6.19 25.31 0.98
CA GLY A 154 -7.32 25.36 1.92
C GLY A 154 -8.30 24.17 1.81
N ASN A 155 -8.03 23.19 0.94
CA ASN A 155 -8.95 22.12 0.59
C ASN A 155 -9.20 21.17 1.77
N VAL A 156 -10.40 21.27 2.35
CA VAL A 156 -10.78 20.51 3.55
C VAL A 156 -10.91 19.01 3.26
N SER A 157 -11.31 18.61 2.05
CA SER A 157 -11.59 17.20 1.74
C SER A 157 -10.31 16.38 1.55
N ILE A 158 -9.28 16.92 0.88
CA ILE A 158 -7.95 16.28 0.78
C ILE A 158 -7.34 16.13 2.17
N ILE A 159 -7.41 17.18 3.00
CA ILE A 159 -6.89 17.13 4.36
C ILE A 159 -7.65 16.10 5.22
N ALA A 160 -8.95 15.95 5.01
CA ALA A 160 -9.74 14.90 5.67
C ALA A 160 -9.32 13.49 5.19
N ALA A 161 -9.05 13.30 3.90
CA ALA A 161 -8.55 12.04 3.36
C ALA A 161 -7.19 11.66 3.98
N ILE A 162 -6.22 12.59 4.01
CA ILE A 162 -4.91 12.38 4.65
C ILE A 162 -5.08 12.02 6.12
N ARG A 163 -5.87 12.78 6.88
CA ARG A 163 -6.13 12.50 8.31
C ARG A 163 -6.78 11.14 8.54
N SER A 164 -7.63 10.68 7.62
CA SER A 164 -8.26 9.37 7.73
C SER A 164 -7.25 8.22 7.62
N ILE A 165 -6.16 8.42 6.88
CA ILE A 165 -5.06 7.46 6.78
C ILE A 165 -4.21 7.54 8.05
N GLU A 166 -3.78 8.75 8.44
CA GLU A 166 -2.94 8.97 9.64
C GLU A 166 -3.56 8.42 10.93
N ARG A 167 -4.89 8.43 11.04
CA ARG A 167 -5.63 7.94 12.21
C ARG A 167 -6.01 6.47 12.14
N SER A 168 -5.75 5.80 11.03
CA SER A 168 -6.12 4.39 10.89
C SER A 168 -5.15 3.48 11.65
N ALA A 169 -5.69 2.40 12.22
CA ALA A 169 -4.89 1.37 12.87
C ALA A 169 -3.89 0.76 11.87
N ASN A 170 -4.36 0.39 10.67
CA ASN A 170 -3.52 -0.19 9.61
C ASN A 170 -2.30 0.68 9.28
N TRP A 171 -2.48 1.98 9.10
CA TRP A 171 -1.35 2.88 8.81
C TRP A 171 -0.32 2.91 9.93
N ARG A 172 -0.77 3.03 11.18
CA ARG A 172 0.11 3.03 12.35
C ARG A 172 0.88 1.70 12.42
N ASP A 173 0.16 0.60 12.33
CA ASP A 173 0.70 -0.74 12.50
C ASP A 173 1.70 -1.05 11.37
N TRP A 174 1.38 -0.71 10.11
CA TRP A 174 2.29 -0.89 8.96
C TRP A 174 3.57 -0.08 9.10
N ASN A 175 3.48 1.18 9.56
CA ASN A 175 4.67 1.98 9.83
C ASN A 175 5.52 1.39 10.96
N GLN A 176 4.88 0.87 12.01
CA GLN A 176 5.59 0.20 13.10
C GLN A 176 6.30 -1.07 12.62
N TYR A 177 5.62 -1.93 11.86
CA TYR A 177 6.25 -3.11 11.25
C TYR A 177 7.43 -2.74 10.37
N ARG A 178 7.24 -1.82 9.41
CA ARG A 178 8.31 -1.35 8.53
C ARG A 178 9.52 -0.88 9.33
N ASN A 179 9.30 0.02 10.29
CA ASN A 179 10.39 0.61 11.07
C ASN A 179 11.09 -0.44 11.96
N GLN A 180 10.31 -1.32 12.61
CA GLN A 180 10.87 -2.36 13.45
C GLN A 180 11.71 -3.35 12.64
N MET A 181 11.21 -3.80 11.49
CA MET A 181 11.90 -4.76 10.62
C MET A 181 13.15 -4.17 9.93
N PHE A 182 13.23 -2.85 9.77
CA PHE A 182 14.48 -2.21 9.34
C PHE A 182 15.58 -2.26 10.40
N HIS A 183 15.23 -2.39 11.68
CA HIS A 183 16.17 -2.34 12.80
C HIS A 183 16.38 -3.69 13.49
N SER A 184 15.49 -4.65 13.27
CA SER A 184 15.47 -5.92 13.99
C SER A 184 14.80 -7.00 13.16
N VAL A 185 15.11 -8.26 13.46
CA VAL A 185 14.44 -9.41 12.86
C VAL A 185 13.15 -9.67 13.62
N ALA A 186 12.07 -9.96 12.90
CA ALA A 186 10.79 -10.32 13.49
C ALA A 186 10.93 -11.60 14.34
N SER A 187 10.16 -11.70 15.44
CA SER A 187 10.18 -12.93 16.23
C SER A 187 9.81 -14.13 15.35
N PRO A 188 10.55 -15.24 15.44
CA PRO A 188 10.22 -16.44 14.68
C PRO A 188 8.82 -16.92 15.07
N ARG A 189 8.23 -17.74 14.19
CA ARG A 189 6.90 -18.32 14.44
C ARG A 189 6.86 -19.04 15.78
N THR A 190 5.84 -18.73 16.56
CA THR A 190 5.54 -19.47 17.79
C THR A 190 4.35 -20.37 17.57
N HIS A 191 4.53 -21.67 17.83
CA HIS A 191 3.45 -22.65 17.84
C HIS A 191 2.94 -22.79 19.28
N ARG A 192 1.69 -22.40 19.52
CA ARG A 192 1.05 -22.63 20.82
C ARG A 192 0.48 -24.05 20.86
N LEU A 193 1.15 -24.94 21.58
CA LEU A 193 0.62 -26.27 21.88
C LEU A 193 -0.33 -26.16 23.08
N ASN A 194 -1.57 -26.61 22.89
CA ASN A 194 -2.54 -26.73 23.98
C ASN A 194 -2.53 -28.18 24.50
N VAL A 195 -2.28 -28.36 25.80
CA VAL A 195 -2.21 -29.68 26.47
C VAL A 195 -3.58 -30.09 27.05
N SER A 196 -4.63 -29.28 26.87
CA SER A 196 -5.98 -29.59 27.36
C SER A 196 -6.77 -30.51 26.41
N SER A 197 -7.76 -31.22 26.96
CA SER A 197 -8.63 -32.18 26.27
C SER A 197 -9.60 -31.58 25.25
N ASN A 198 -9.62 -30.25 25.10
CA ASN A 198 -10.41 -29.59 24.06
C ASN A 198 -9.54 -29.43 22.81
N PRO A 199 -10.05 -29.80 21.61
CA PRO A 199 -9.29 -29.63 20.37
C PRO A 199 -8.87 -28.16 20.25
N PRO A 200 -7.58 -27.88 20.00
CA PRO A 200 -7.10 -26.51 19.94
C PRO A 200 -7.87 -25.75 18.86
N LYS A 201 -8.18 -24.47 19.14
CA LYS A 201 -8.52 -23.54 18.07
C LYS A 201 -7.39 -23.64 17.03
N PRO A 202 -7.70 -23.79 15.73
CA PRO A 202 -6.74 -24.15 14.71
C PRO A 202 -5.52 -23.23 14.80
N ASN A 203 -4.33 -23.86 14.88
CA ASN A 203 -3.01 -23.26 15.04
C ASN A 203 -2.96 -21.80 14.59
N ILE A 204 -3.13 -20.89 15.56
CA ILE A 204 -2.87 -19.48 15.37
C ILE A 204 -1.34 -19.39 15.30
N LEU A 205 -0.77 -19.43 14.09
CA LEU A 205 0.63 -19.07 13.93
C LEU A 205 0.73 -17.58 14.20
N ASP A 206 1.35 -17.22 15.31
CA ASP A 206 1.72 -15.84 15.61
C ASP A 206 3.04 -15.55 14.88
N TYR A 207 3.01 -14.63 13.91
CA TYR A 207 4.21 -14.22 13.18
C TYR A 207 4.49 -12.72 13.32
N GLY A 208 5.77 -12.39 13.50
CA GLY A 208 6.23 -11.03 13.72
C GLY A 208 5.65 -10.27 14.92
N PRO A 209 5.15 -10.91 16.02
CA PRO A 209 4.91 -10.13 17.22
C PRO A 209 6.25 -9.58 17.73
N THR A 210 6.25 -8.30 18.04
CA THR A 210 7.33 -7.67 18.80
C THR A 210 6.71 -6.96 20.00
N TRP A 211 7.53 -6.27 20.79
CA TRP A 211 7.03 -5.46 21.90
C TRP A 211 6.11 -4.32 21.42
N CYS A 212 6.17 -3.92 20.14
CA CYS A 212 5.40 -2.81 19.57
C CYS A 212 4.52 -3.16 18.36
N THR A 213 4.63 -4.38 17.81
CA THR A 213 3.81 -4.85 16.69
C THR A 213 2.96 -6.05 17.11
N PRO A 214 1.67 -6.09 16.74
CA PRO A 214 0.83 -7.25 17.04
C PRO A 214 1.35 -8.51 16.33
N ALA A 215 0.78 -9.67 16.63
CA ALA A 215 1.03 -10.86 15.82
C ALA A 215 0.24 -10.80 14.51
N LEU A 216 0.86 -11.22 13.41
CA LEU A 216 0.18 -11.57 12.16
C LEU A 216 -0.25 -13.02 12.23
N LEU A 217 -1.54 -13.27 12.05
CA LEU A 217 -2.09 -14.61 12.21
C LEU A 217 -2.16 -15.32 10.85
N LYS A 218 -1.82 -16.62 10.79
CA LYS A 218 -1.89 -17.40 9.53
C LYS A 218 -3.26 -17.40 8.86
N ASN A 219 -4.32 -17.48 9.67
CA ASN A 219 -5.71 -17.47 9.21
C ASN A 219 -6.29 -16.05 9.13
N SER A 220 -5.43 -15.03 9.13
CA SER A 220 -5.89 -13.68 9.34
C SER A 220 -6.62 -13.14 8.11
N TRP A 221 -7.90 -12.87 8.34
CA TRP A 221 -8.65 -11.77 7.73
C TRP A 221 -7.81 -10.48 7.56
N GLN A 222 -6.72 -10.29 8.31
CA GLN A 222 -5.82 -9.14 8.20
C GLN A 222 -5.28 -8.94 6.77
N PHE A 223 -4.79 -9.99 6.08
CA PHE A 223 -4.33 -9.83 4.68
C PHE A 223 -5.49 -9.53 3.72
N GLN A 224 -6.65 -10.14 3.99
CA GLN A 224 -7.88 -9.89 3.23
C GLN A 224 -8.38 -8.45 3.42
N GLU A 225 -8.10 -7.81 4.56
CA GLU A 225 -8.44 -6.41 4.82
C GLU A 225 -7.38 -5.42 4.33
N TYR A 226 -6.11 -5.83 4.26
CA TYR A 226 -5.01 -4.97 3.88
C TYR A 226 -5.14 -4.40 2.48
N LEU A 227 -5.48 -5.25 1.50
CA LEU A 227 -5.59 -4.82 0.12
C LEU A 227 -6.82 -3.90 -0.13
N PRO A 228 -8.05 -4.24 0.31
CA PRO A 228 -9.19 -3.32 0.21
C PRO A 228 -8.95 -2.01 0.96
N TRP A 229 -8.32 -2.07 2.14
CA TRP A 229 -7.95 -0.87 2.87
C TRP A 229 -7.01 0.01 2.05
N LEU A 230 -5.89 -0.52 1.56
CA LEU A 230 -4.91 0.23 0.76
C LEU A 230 -5.56 0.83 -0.50
N SER A 231 -6.32 0.01 -1.23
CA SER A 231 -7.08 0.44 -2.41
C SER A 231 -7.97 1.64 -2.09
N SER A 232 -8.80 1.53 -1.04
CA SER A 232 -9.72 2.60 -0.64
C SER A 232 -9.00 3.91 -0.27
N LYS A 233 -7.79 3.81 0.32
CA LYS A 233 -7.00 4.99 0.70
C LYS A 233 -6.40 5.68 -0.52
N ILE A 234 -5.82 4.91 -1.44
CA ILE A 234 -5.28 5.44 -2.69
C ILE A 234 -6.39 6.04 -3.54
N ALA A 235 -7.52 5.34 -3.70
CA ALA A 235 -8.69 5.79 -4.43
C ALA A 235 -9.16 7.15 -3.92
N ARG A 236 -9.36 7.26 -2.60
CA ARG A 236 -9.82 8.51 -1.98
C ARG A 236 -8.83 9.65 -2.18
N LEU A 237 -7.52 9.39 -2.06
CA LEU A 237 -6.51 10.44 -2.28
C LEU A 237 -6.51 10.94 -3.72
N MET A 238 -6.58 10.03 -4.70
CA MET A 238 -6.64 10.37 -6.12
C MET A 238 -7.95 11.10 -6.47
N ALA A 239 -9.08 10.64 -5.96
CA ALA A 239 -10.39 11.27 -6.16
C ALA A 239 -10.43 12.69 -5.59
N GLU A 240 -9.92 12.91 -4.38
CA GLU A 240 -9.85 14.27 -3.80
C GLU A 240 -8.79 15.14 -4.47
N GLY A 241 -7.65 14.56 -4.86
CA GLY A 241 -6.60 15.24 -5.62
C GLY A 241 -7.05 15.70 -7.01
N SER A 242 -7.98 14.97 -7.62
CA SER A 242 -8.57 15.33 -8.92
C SER A 242 -9.44 16.59 -8.87
N LYS A 243 -9.80 17.05 -7.66
CA LYS A 243 -10.62 18.26 -7.43
C LYS A 243 -9.77 19.49 -7.10
N ILE A 244 -8.44 19.38 -7.20
CA ILE A 244 -7.55 20.53 -7.04
C ILE A 244 -7.75 21.45 -8.25
N GLU A 245 -7.99 22.73 -7.99
CA GLU A 245 -8.10 23.78 -9.01
C GLU A 245 -6.92 24.75 -8.89
N LYS A 246 -6.50 25.35 -10.02
CA LYS A 246 -5.52 26.45 -10.01
C LYS A 246 -6.12 27.64 -9.25
N ASN A 247 -5.39 28.17 -8.28
CA ASN A 247 -5.71 29.47 -7.72
C ASN A 247 -5.33 30.54 -8.75
N ALA A 248 -6.33 31.33 -9.18
CA ALA A 248 -6.12 32.50 -10.03
C ALA A 248 -5.40 33.62 -9.29
#